data_AF-A0A842TBG5-F1
#
_entry.id   AF-A0A842TBG5-F1
#
_cell.length_a   1.000
_cell.length_b   1.000
_cell.length_c   1.000
_cell.angle_alpha   90.00
_cell.angle_beta   90.00
_cell.angle_gamma   90.00
#
_symmetry.space_group_name_H-M   'P 1'
#
loop_
_entity.id
_entity.type
_entity.pdbx_description
1 polymer ?
#
loop_
_entity_poly.entity_id
_entity_poly.type
_entity_poly.pdbx_seq_one_letter_code
_entity_poly.pdbx_strand_id
1 'polypeptide(L)'
;MNEKSEKNSEFNDAKVNKEEGLNVSYDRDELNQFLPHLMDEIENKKKSIQIESIDYEVEDVEKNGEREEGSESKLDDLSDPKAIHFIRRCSTKQEAKEILDYLLGRGEISSREYETINSKLDENEGLRNLIKESGGFKEPGYYIRKYYYNQKSEQNNK
;
A
#
# COMPACT_ATOMS: atom_id res chain seq x y z
N MET A 1 37.75 26.17 24.90
CA MET A 1 37.59 24.81 24.35
C MET A 1 36.29 24.27 24.93
N ASN A 2 35.22 24.23 24.14
CA ASN A 2 33.97 23.59 24.54
C ASN A 2 34.00 22.18 23.97
N GLU A 3 34.16 21.21 24.84
CA GLU A 3 34.06 19.79 24.50
C GLU A 3 32.61 19.51 24.09
N LYS A 4 32.40 19.31 22.79
CA LYS A 4 31.20 18.67 22.27
C LYS A 4 31.27 17.22 22.72
N SER A 5 30.51 16.86 23.75
CA SER A 5 30.26 15.47 24.09
C SER A 5 29.46 14.85 22.95
N GLU A 6 30.11 13.96 22.19
CA GLU A 6 29.50 13.05 21.24
C GLU A 6 28.45 12.21 21.97
N LYS A 7 27.17 12.58 21.85
CA LYS A 7 26.07 11.70 22.22
C LYS A 7 25.93 10.67 21.10
N ASN A 8 26.61 9.54 21.25
CA ASN A 8 26.28 8.32 20.52
C ASN A 8 24.78 8.06 20.71
N SER A 9 24.01 8.07 19.62
CA SER A 9 22.62 7.64 19.61
C SER A 9 22.58 6.12 19.66
N GLU A 10 22.95 5.54 20.79
CA GLU A 10 22.65 4.15 21.11
C GLU A 10 21.22 4.12 21.60
N PHE A 11 20.27 3.99 20.66
CA PHE A 11 18.91 3.60 21.03
C PHE A 11 19.03 2.24 21.74
N ASN A 12 18.69 2.19 23.01
CA ASN A 12 18.68 0.94 23.76
C ASN A 12 17.69 -0.03 23.08
N ASP A 13 18.10 -1.29 22.88
CA ASP A 13 17.22 -2.31 22.32
C ASP A 13 15.92 -2.38 23.13
N ALA A 14 14.80 -2.28 22.42
CA ALA A 14 13.47 -2.40 23.00
C ALA A 14 13.29 -3.76 23.67
N LYS A 15 12.98 -3.78 24.96
CA LYS A 15 12.65 -5.03 25.66
C LYS A 15 11.23 -5.42 25.28
N VAL A 16 11.11 -6.56 24.60
CA VAL A 16 9.83 -7.14 24.20
C VAL A 16 9.47 -8.24 25.19
N ASN A 17 8.41 -8.04 25.96
CA ASN A 17 7.78 -9.14 26.71
C ASN A 17 6.76 -9.82 25.79
N LYS A 18 6.75 -11.15 25.71
CA LYS A 18 5.83 -11.94 24.87
C LYS A 18 4.75 -12.68 25.67
N GLU A 19 4.84 -12.68 27.01
CA GLU A 19 3.94 -13.47 27.88
C GLU A 19 2.53 -12.86 27.97
N GLU A 20 2.39 -11.53 27.83
CA GLU A 20 1.10 -10.80 27.85
C GLU A 20 0.85 -10.01 26.54
N GLY A 21 1.23 -10.56 25.40
CA GLY A 21 1.19 -9.88 24.09
C GLY A 21 2.44 -9.05 23.79
N LEU A 22 2.52 -8.39 22.63
CA LEU A 22 3.69 -7.62 22.19
C LEU A 22 3.80 -6.30 22.99
N ASN A 23 4.42 -6.36 24.17
CA ASN A 23 4.66 -5.17 25.00
C ASN A 23 6.08 -4.66 24.76
N VAL A 24 6.17 -3.42 24.26
CA VAL A 24 7.43 -2.73 23.95
C VAL A 24 7.73 -1.73 25.06
N SER A 25 8.85 -1.91 25.77
CA SER A 25 9.32 -0.90 26.72
C SER A 25 9.91 0.31 25.99
N TYR A 26 9.65 1.51 26.47
CA TYR A 26 10.22 2.75 25.93
C TYR A 26 10.69 3.69 27.07
N ASP A 27 11.66 4.55 26.78
CA ASP A 27 12.05 5.65 27.66
C ASP A 27 11.08 6.81 27.48
N ARG A 28 10.36 7.14 28.56
CA ARG A 28 9.33 8.20 28.56
C ARG A 28 9.95 9.58 28.34
N ASP A 29 11.08 9.86 28.96
CA ASP A 29 11.70 11.19 28.91
C ASP A 29 12.29 11.45 27.52
N GLU A 30 12.86 10.41 26.92
CA GLU A 30 13.36 10.45 25.55
C GLU A 30 12.20 10.66 24.55
N LEU A 31 11.13 9.87 24.61
CA LEU A 31 9.98 10.04 23.71
C LEU A 31 9.27 11.37 23.94
N ASN A 32 9.23 11.88 25.17
CA ASN A 32 8.63 13.19 25.43
C ASN A 32 9.49 14.34 24.85
N GLN A 33 10.82 14.18 24.81
CA GLN A 33 11.71 15.16 24.18
C GLN A 33 11.50 15.22 22.65
N PHE A 34 11.36 14.06 21.98
CA PHE A 34 11.27 14.00 20.52
C PHE A 34 9.85 14.02 19.98
N LEU A 35 8.88 13.46 20.70
CA LEU A 35 7.49 13.23 20.29
C LEU A 35 6.48 13.58 21.41
N PRO A 36 6.47 14.82 21.93
CA PRO A 36 5.65 15.21 23.10
C PRO A 36 4.15 15.02 22.87
N HIS A 37 3.65 15.32 21.65
CA HIS A 37 2.23 15.14 21.34
C HIS A 37 1.81 13.67 21.27
N LEU A 38 2.73 12.78 20.86
CA LEU A 38 2.47 11.34 20.86
C LEU A 38 2.40 10.81 22.29
N MET A 39 3.31 11.25 23.16
CA MET A 39 3.27 10.91 24.58
C MET A 39 1.97 11.38 25.25
N ASP A 40 1.55 12.62 24.99
CA ASP A 40 0.25 13.12 25.44
C ASP A 40 -0.92 12.28 24.91
N GLU A 41 -0.86 11.78 23.68
CA GLU A 41 -1.90 10.92 23.10
C GLU A 41 -1.95 9.54 23.76
N ILE A 42 -0.79 8.93 24.00
CA ILE A 42 -0.63 7.62 24.65
C ILE A 42 -1.09 7.70 26.11
N GLU A 43 -0.64 8.70 26.88
CA GLU A 43 -0.95 8.86 28.30
C GLU A 43 -2.45 9.11 28.53
N ASN A 44 -3.04 9.98 27.72
CA ASN A 44 -4.45 10.31 27.81
C ASN A 44 -5.35 9.30 27.08
N LYS A 45 -4.77 8.26 26.46
CA LYS A 45 -5.48 7.27 25.62
C LYS A 45 -6.48 7.92 24.66
N LYS A 46 -6.12 9.06 24.05
CA LYS A 46 -7.05 9.87 23.25
C LYS A 46 -7.60 9.06 22.07
N LYS A 47 -6.80 8.14 21.53
CA LYS A 47 -7.20 7.18 20.51
C LYS A 47 -6.52 5.84 20.78
N SER A 48 -7.31 4.77 20.75
CA SER A 48 -6.81 3.40 20.80
C SER A 48 -7.64 2.54 19.85
N ILE A 49 -6.99 1.69 19.08
CA ILE A 49 -7.64 0.67 18.25
C ILE A 49 -7.27 -0.68 18.84
N GLN A 50 -8.27 -1.52 19.11
CA GLN A 50 -8.04 -2.90 19.51
C GLN A 50 -7.82 -3.74 18.25
N ILE A 51 -6.74 -4.52 18.25
CA ILE A 51 -6.48 -5.51 17.20
C ILE A 51 -6.99 -6.85 17.73
N GLU A 52 -8.10 -7.34 17.16
CA GLU A 52 -8.75 -8.58 17.60
C GLU A 52 -8.00 -9.83 17.12
N SER A 53 -7.44 -9.78 15.91
CA SER A 53 -6.64 -10.85 15.33
C SER A 53 -5.58 -10.27 14.41
N ILE A 54 -4.48 -11.02 14.27
CA ILE A 54 -3.44 -10.79 13.27
C ILE A 54 -3.41 -12.06 12.44
N ASP A 55 -3.77 -11.97 11.17
CA ASP A 55 -3.59 -13.08 10.24
C ASP A 55 -2.10 -13.19 9.93
N TYR A 56 -1.43 -14.16 10.56
CA TYR A 56 -0.02 -14.48 10.33
C TYR A 56 0.21 -15.26 9.03
N GLU A 57 -0.85 -15.63 8.33
CA GLU A 57 -0.79 -16.03 6.93
C GLU A 57 -0.52 -14.78 6.09
N VAL A 58 0.71 -14.28 6.19
CA VAL A 58 1.33 -13.64 5.03
C VAL A 58 1.46 -14.79 4.05
N GLU A 59 0.46 -14.97 3.18
CA GLU A 59 0.56 -15.93 2.10
C GLU A 59 1.93 -15.69 1.45
N ASP A 60 2.79 -16.70 1.50
CA ASP A 60 3.87 -16.86 0.53
C ASP A 60 3.20 -17.01 -0.84
N VAL A 61 2.69 -15.90 -1.41
CA VAL A 61 2.23 -15.82 -2.81
C VAL A 61 3.43 -15.70 -3.74
N GLU A 62 4.56 -16.29 -3.37
CA GLU A 62 5.55 -16.67 -4.34
C GLU A 62 5.39 -18.15 -4.67
N LYS A 63 4.85 -18.35 -5.88
CA LYS A 63 5.02 -19.54 -6.73
C LYS A 63 4.14 -20.73 -6.31
N ASN A 64 3.02 -20.86 -7.01
CA ASN A 64 2.33 -22.11 -7.41
C ASN A 64 0.81 -22.01 -7.18
N GLY A 65 0.16 -21.15 -7.93
CA GLY A 65 -1.30 -21.16 -8.03
C GLY A 65 -1.70 -20.42 -9.29
N GLU A 66 -2.11 -21.16 -10.30
CA GLU A 66 -2.93 -20.63 -11.39
C GLU A 66 -4.17 -20.00 -10.74
N ARG A 67 -4.12 -18.69 -10.46
CA ARG A 67 -5.31 -17.94 -10.05
C ARG A 67 -6.25 -18.00 -11.25
N GLU A 68 -7.34 -18.74 -11.10
CA GLU A 68 -8.39 -18.82 -12.10
C GLU A 68 -8.76 -17.41 -12.58
N GLU A 69 -8.58 -17.16 -13.88
CA GLU A 69 -9.06 -15.96 -14.57
C GLU A 69 -10.59 -15.92 -14.47
N GLY A 70 -11.15 -15.40 -13.38
CA GLY A 70 -12.62 -15.42 -13.25
C GLY A 70 -13.25 -14.83 -11.99
N SER A 71 -12.52 -14.62 -10.90
CA SER A 71 -13.11 -13.95 -9.73
C SER A 71 -12.27 -12.76 -9.29
N GLU A 72 -12.52 -11.60 -9.92
CA GLU A 72 -12.17 -10.32 -9.31
C GLU A 72 -12.95 -10.24 -7.98
N SER A 73 -12.31 -10.64 -6.89
CA SER A 73 -12.78 -10.21 -5.58
C SER A 73 -12.84 -8.68 -5.63
N LYS A 74 -13.88 -8.07 -5.03
CA LYS A 74 -14.06 -6.60 -5.07
C LYS A 74 -12.79 -5.87 -4.60
N LEU A 75 -11.92 -6.51 -3.84
CA LEU A 75 -10.72 -5.95 -3.20
C LEU A 75 -9.41 -6.19 -3.96
N ASP A 76 -9.38 -6.98 -5.04
CA ASP A 76 -8.16 -7.30 -5.80
C ASP A 76 -7.44 -6.00 -6.26
N ASP A 77 -8.26 -5.02 -6.66
CA ASP A 77 -7.91 -3.65 -7.03
C ASP A 77 -7.15 -2.84 -5.94
N LEU A 78 -7.23 -3.27 -4.68
CA LEU A 78 -6.59 -2.66 -3.50
C LEU A 78 -5.46 -3.51 -2.92
N SER A 79 -5.58 -4.84 -2.98
CA SER A 79 -4.64 -5.75 -2.31
C SER A 79 -3.42 -6.08 -3.16
N ASP A 80 -3.60 -6.24 -4.48
CA ASP A 80 -2.54 -6.69 -5.38
C ASP A 80 -2.66 -6.01 -6.76
N PRO A 81 -2.36 -4.69 -6.84
CA PRO A 81 -2.51 -3.96 -8.08
C PRO A 81 -1.46 -4.39 -9.12
N LYS A 82 -1.90 -5.05 -10.19
CA LYS A 82 -1.11 -5.31 -11.40
C LYS A 82 -0.81 -4.04 -12.21
N ALA A 83 0.11 -4.14 -13.18
CA ALA A 83 0.49 -3.03 -14.07
C ALA A 83 -0.72 -2.29 -14.69
N ILE A 84 -1.74 -3.03 -15.10
CA ILE A 84 -2.93 -2.44 -15.71
C ILE A 84 -3.69 -1.49 -14.77
N HIS A 85 -3.68 -1.75 -13.46
CA HIS A 85 -4.35 -0.91 -12.47
C HIS A 85 -3.70 0.49 -12.36
N PHE A 86 -2.39 0.57 -12.60
CA PHE A 86 -1.66 1.83 -12.68
C PHE A 86 -1.88 2.53 -14.03
N ILE A 87 -1.81 1.79 -15.14
CA ILE A 87 -2.02 2.32 -16.49
C ILE A 87 -3.40 2.97 -16.65
N ARG A 88 -4.42 2.42 -15.98
CA ARG A 88 -5.78 3.00 -15.95
C ARG A 88 -5.88 4.43 -15.39
N ARG A 89 -4.80 4.98 -14.80
CA ARG A 89 -4.71 6.36 -14.32
C ARG A 89 -3.90 7.28 -15.22
N CYS A 90 -3.19 6.72 -16.20
CA CYS A 90 -2.34 7.50 -17.09
C CYS A 90 -3.19 8.29 -18.08
N SER A 91 -2.89 9.57 -18.23
CA SER A 91 -3.52 10.47 -19.19
C SER A 91 -2.77 10.48 -20.52
N THR A 92 -1.47 10.15 -20.50
CA THR A 92 -0.61 10.14 -21.69
C THR A 92 0.09 8.80 -21.89
N LYS A 93 0.46 8.49 -23.14
CA LYS A 93 1.24 7.28 -23.45
C LYS A 93 2.59 7.28 -22.74
N GLN A 94 3.19 8.45 -22.58
CA GLN A 94 4.49 8.59 -21.94
C GLN A 94 4.42 8.22 -20.45
N GLU A 95 3.41 8.72 -19.72
CA GLU A 95 3.17 8.31 -18.33
C GLU A 95 3.01 6.79 -18.21
N ALA A 96 2.26 6.16 -19.12
CA ALA A 96 2.07 4.72 -19.11
C ALA A 96 3.38 3.94 -19.32
N LYS A 97 4.27 4.45 -20.20
CA LYS A 97 5.60 3.86 -20.42
C LYS A 97 6.51 4.04 -19.21
N GLU A 98 6.53 5.21 -18.59
CA GLU A 98 7.31 5.46 -17.37
C GLU A 98 6.87 4.52 -16.23
N ILE A 99 5.56 4.28 -16.09
CA ILE A 99 5.04 3.30 -15.14
C ILE A 99 5.51 1.88 -15.47
N LEU A 100 5.46 1.48 -16.74
CA LEU A 100 5.93 0.15 -17.16
C LEU A 100 7.43 -0.04 -16.90
N ASP A 101 8.25 0.97 -17.24
CA ASP A 101 9.69 0.95 -17.01
C ASP A 101 10.00 0.84 -15.51
N TYR A 102 9.27 1.58 -14.68
CA TYR A 102 9.38 1.53 -13.23
C TYR A 102 9.05 0.13 -12.68
N LEU A 103 7.94 -0.47 -13.11
CA LEU A 103 7.52 -1.80 -12.66
C LEU A 103 8.49 -2.90 -13.14
N LEU A 104 9.02 -2.79 -14.36
CA LEU A 104 10.04 -3.69 -14.88
C LEU A 104 11.34 -3.58 -14.09
N GLY A 105 11.78 -2.36 -13.77
CA GLY A 105 12.97 -2.11 -12.97
C GLY A 105 12.88 -2.66 -11.54
N ARG A 106 11.65 -2.76 -11.00
CA ARG A 106 11.37 -3.40 -9.71
C ARG A 106 11.17 -4.92 -9.79
N GLY A 107 11.08 -5.50 -10.98
CA GLY A 107 10.77 -6.91 -11.18
C GLY A 107 9.32 -7.28 -10.84
N GLU A 108 8.40 -6.30 -10.79
CA GLU A 108 6.96 -6.53 -10.53
C GLU A 108 6.23 -7.07 -11.77
N ILE A 109 6.82 -6.88 -12.96
CA ILE A 109 6.33 -7.47 -14.21
C ILE A 109 7.47 -8.18 -14.94
N SER A 110 7.12 -9.21 -15.70
CA SER A 110 8.07 -9.91 -16.56
C SER A 110 8.40 -9.10 -17.82
N SER A 111 9.56 -9.35 -18.43
CA SER A 111 9.92 -8.71 -19.72
C SER A 111 8.90 -9.01 -20.82
N ARG A 112 8.33 -10.21 -20.82
CA ARG A 112 7.28 -10.60 -21.78
C ARG A 112 6.00 -9.79 -21.59
N GLU A 113 5.60 -9.58 -20.34
CA GLU A 113 4.44 -8.75 -20.00
C GLU A 113 4.68 -7.29 -20.40
N TYR A 114 5.86 -6.75 -20.08
CA TYR A 114 6.29 -5.42 -20.50
C TYR A 114 6.17 -5.23 -22.01
N GLU A 115 6.76 -6.12 -22.81
CA GLU A 115 6.73 -6.03 -24.28
C GLU A 115 5.30 -6.10 -24.83
N THR A 116 4.46 -6.96 -24.25
CA THR A 116 3.06 -7.11 -24.65
C THR A 116 2.28 -5.83 -24.44
N ILE A 117 2.41 -5.20 -23.26
CA ILE A 117 1.70 -3.96 -22.96
C ILE A 117 2.29 -2.78 -23.75
N ASN A 118 3.61 -2.70 -23.87
CA ASN A 118 4.29 -1.63 -24.59
C ASN A 118 3.92 -1.63 -26.08
N SER A 119 3.82 -2.82 -26.71
CA SER A 119 3.36 -2.95 -28.10
C SER A 119 1.95 -2.41 -28.27
N LYS A 120 1.02 -2.73 -27.35
CA LYS A 120 -0.34 -2.17 -27.35
C LYS A 120 -0.36 -0.66 -27.17
N LEU A 121 0.53 -0.10 -26.36
CA LEU A 121 0.63 1.35 -26.16
C LEU A 121 1.10 2.08 -27.42
N ASP A 122 1.92 1.43 -28.26
CA ASP A 122 2.42 2.01 -29.50
C ASP A 122 1.35 2.09 -30.61
N GLU A 123 0.31 1.26 -30.55
CA GLU A 123 -0.82 1.32 -31.48
C GLU A 123 -1.58 2.66 -31.46
N ASN A 124 -2.32 2.94 -32.54
CA ASN A 124 -3.17 4.12 -32.62
C ASN A 124 -4.26 4.08 -31.53
N GLU A 125 -4.34 5.13 -30.72
CA GLU A 125 -5.20 5.17 -29.52
C GLU A 125 -4.97 4.02 -28.51
N GLY A 126 -3.81 3.35 -28.56
CA GLY A 126 -3.48 2.17 -27.76
C GLY A 126 -3.77 2.32 -26.26
N LEU A 127 -3.37 3.46 -25.66
CA LEU A 127 -3.68 3.76 -24.26
C LEU A 127 -5.18 3.81 -23.99
N ARG A 128 -5.97 4.49 -24.83
CA ARG A 128 -7.43 4.59 -24.64
C ARG A 128 -8.09 3.22 -24.76
N ASN A 129 -7.67 2.43 -25.74
CA ASN A 129 -8.19 1.08 -25.96
C ASN A 129 -7.89 0.18 -24.77
N LEU A 130 -6.62 0.17 -24.33
CA LEU A 130 -6.17 -0.60 -23.17
C LEU A 130 -6.94 -0.23 -21.90
N ILE A 131 -7.15 1.07 -21.66
CA ILE A 131 -7.94 1.57 -20.52
C ILE A 131 -9.38 1.10 -20.63
N LYS A 132 -10.00 1.20 -21.82
CA LYS A 132 -11.39 0.83 -22.06
C LYS A 132 -11.63 -0.66 -21.86
N GLU A 133 -10.74 -1.50 -22.38
CA GLU A 133 -10.78 -2.96 -22.21
C GLU A 133 -10.65 -3.36 -20.74
N SER A 134 -9.87 -2.60 -19.97
CA SER A 134 -9.55 -2.91 -18.57
C SER A 134 -10.55 -2.31 -17.56
N GLY A 135 -11.75 -1.94 -18.01
CA GLY A 135 -12.82 -1.40 -17.15
C GLY A 135 -12.81 0.13 -17.00
N GLY A 136 -12.15 0.85 -17.90
CA GLY A 136 -12.22 2.31 -18.00
C GLY A 136 -11.24 3.09 -17.13
N PHE A 137 -11.19 4.40 -17.35
CA PHE A 137 -10.26 5.31 -16.69
C PHE A 137 -10.58 5.48 -15.20
N LYS A 138 -9.55 5.38 -14.36
CA LYS A 138 -9.64 5.58 -12.90
C LYS A 138 -9.39 7.05 -12.58
N GLU A 139 -10.45 7.84 -12.64
CA GLU A 139 -10.42 9.26 -12.27
C GLU A 139 -9.94 9.51 -10.82
N PRO A 140 -9.45 10.71 -10.50
CA PRO A 140 -9.16 11.11 -9.13
C PRO A 140 -10.34 10.81 -8.19
N GLY A 141 -10.04 10.18 -7.05
CA GLY A 141 -11.05 9.74 -6.07
C GLY A 141 -11.80 8.45 -6.44
N TYR A 142 -11.40 7.72 -7.48
CA TYR A 142 -12.02 6.45 -7.90
C TYR A 142 -12.28 5.49 -6.74
N TYR A 143 -11.26 5.21 -5.91
CA TYR A 143 -11.40 4.26 -4.80
C TYR A 143 -12.36 4.74 -3.72
N ILE A 144 -12.38 6.04 -3.43
CA ILE A 144 -13.31 6.61 -2.46
C ILE A 144 -14.75 6.44 -2.96
N ARG A 145 -15.02 6.71 -4.24
CA ARG A 145 -16.34 6.49 -4.85
C ARG A 145 -16.73 5.01 -4.86
N LYS A 146 -15.80 4.14 -5.27
CA LYS A 146 -16.07 2.71 -5.44
C LYS A 146 -16.28 1.98 -4.11
N TYR A 147 -15.48 2.30 -3.08
CA TYR A 147 -15.41 1.52 -1.85
C TYR A 147 -15.90 2.26 -0.60
N TYR A 148 -15.75 3.57 -0.50
CA TYR A 148 -16.05 4.30 0.74
C TYR A 148 -17.50 4.80 0.80
N TYR A 149 -18.00 5.41 -0.27
CA TYR A 149 -19.37 5.94 -0.28
C TYR A 149 -20.45 4.86 -0.45
N ASN A 150 -20.16 3.80 -1.20
CA ASN A 150 -21.10 2.71 -1.42
C ASN A 150 -21.39 1.88 -0.15
N GLN A 151 -20.49 1.89 0.84
CA GLN A 151 -20.74 1.21 2.13
C GLN A 151 -21.73 1.97 3.01
N LYS A 152 -21.76 3.31 2.95
CA LYS A 152 -22.71 4.13 3.75
C LYS A 152 -24.17 3.95 3.31
N SER A 153 -24.42 3.72 2.02
CA SER A 153 -25.78 3.46 1.51
C SER A 153 -26.33 2.09 1.93
N GLU A 154 -25.47 1.11 2.18
CA GLU A 154 -25.87 -0.23 2.63
C GLU A 154 -26.08 -0.28 4.16
N GLN A 155 -25.35 0.54 4.93
CA GLN A 155 -25.53 0.63 6.39
C GLN A 155 -26.74 1.48 6.79
N ASN A 156 -27.16 2.47 6.00
CA ASN A 156 -28.31 3.32 6.30
C ASN A 156 -29.69 2.71 5.90
N ASN A 157 -29.70 1.55 5.27
CA ASN A 157 -30.91 0.83 4.85
C ASN A 157 -31.13 -0.47 5.65
N LYS A 158 -30.49 -0.61 6.81
CA LYS A 158 -30.63 -1.75 7.73
C LYS A 158 -31.14 -1.30 9.08
#